data_AF-A0A838VC77-F1
#
_entry.id   AF-A0A838VC77-F1
#
_cell.length_a   1.000
_cell.length_b   1.000
_cell.length_c   1.000
_cell.angle_alpha   90.00
_cell.angle_beta   90.00
_cell.angle_gamma   90.00
#
_symmetry.space_group_name_H-M   'P 1'
#
loop_
_entity.id
_entity.type
_entity.pdbx_description
1 polymer ?
#
loop_
_entity_poly.entity_id
_entity_poly.type
_entity_poly.pdbx_seq_one_letter_code
_entity_poly.pdbx_strand_id
1 'polypeptide(L)'
;MTITIDELNQKREAIARYDEQTLQMMGVLALKKLASGIVPACSKMKKGELIENLIKATKFDRALVALIPDTSLEVIAANQDSTKLIAETVSEDLAYWTKKLYEEFRTVVQANYKDGQWDEKIHGDIAAIAYRVIHFLNSHEGETDGRLAFTTKLRYRTHICNLLSELVKSEKGTVYFKQLESCLEILFKQIRFQITDTTSQKKGLQERRLAERKQEKEVISFKPLHEFAIGILSNLDRLKHPDWKKVSIALAIVSGRRMAEIHSSNSHFTFVNKITCEFTGQLKVKGDAGEYFASNPSYKIPTLVDAQLVVEAHDWLKKNNKVVADTQVAARRYTKDLSEAMKVLKLRLKIQHVFFTYKGLRSVYAQVCNQVFNENDSDNTLYLAQILGHGRGELLRSDNLTDMLTPQSYNSDFRVVDIDYVVNAI
;
A
#
# COMPACT_ATOMS: atom_id res chain seq x y z
N MET A 1 15.59 -20.38 29.04
CA MET A 1 14.92 -19.12 29.45
C MET A 1 14.39 -18.47 28.20
N THR A 2 13.10 -18.17 28.15
CA THR A 2 12.48 -17.45 27.05
C THR A 2 12.66 -15.96 27.34
N ILE A 3 13.43 -15.26 26.50
CA ILE A 3 13.57 -13.80 26.61
C ILE A 3 12.27 -13.15 26.12
N THR A 4 11.82 -12.07 26.78
CA THR A 4 10.66 -11.32 26.30
C THR A 4 11.01 -10.51 25.05
N ILE A 5 10.01 -10.09 24.29
CA ILE A 5 10.21 -9.26 23.09
C ILE A 5 10.81 -7.90 23.47
N ASP A 6 10.40 -7.33 24.60
CA ASP A 6 10.87 -6.01 25.05
C ASP A 6 12.34 -6.07 25.50
N GLU A 7 12.71 -7.11 26.27
CA GLU A 7 14.11 -7.36 26.63
C GLU A 7 14.99 -7.61 25.39
N LEU A 8 14.46 -8.28 24.36
CA LEU A 8 15.17 -8.49 23.11
C LEU A 8 15.41 -7.17 22.36
N ASN A 9 14.40 -6.30 22.31
CA ASN A 9 14.50 -4.98 21.66
C ASN A 9 15.46 -4.05 22.39
N GLN A 10 15.41 -4.00 23.73
CA GLN A 10 16.33 -3.20 24.54
C GLN A 10 17.79 -3.62 24.33
N LYS A 11 18.05 -4.93 24.24
CA LYS A 11 19.40 -5.43 23.93
C LYS A 11 19.85 -5.02 22.53
N ARG A 12 18.98 -5.16 21.52
CA ARG A 12 19.29 -4.74 20.14
C ARG A 12 19.61 -3.24 20.06
N GLU A 13 18.84 -2.41 20.77
CA GLU A 13 19.09 -0.97 20.85
C GLU A 13 20.42 -0.64 21.53
N ALA A 14 20.72 -1.29 22.66
CA ALA A 14 21.99 -1.10 23.36
C ALA A 14 23.19 -1.46 22.46
N ILE A 15 23.13 -2.62 21.79
CA ILE A 15 24.17 -3.03 20.83
C ILE A 15 24.28 -2.05 19.67
N ALA A 16 23.15 -1.53 19.18
CA ALA A 16 23.12 -0.59 18.07
C ALA A 16 23.76 0.77 18.41
N ARG A 17 23.73 1.18 19.68
CA ARG A 17 24.36 2.42 20.18
C ARG A 17 25.86 2.28 20.43
N TYR A 18 26.36 1.07 20.67
CA TYR A 18 27.79 0.85 20.90
C TYR A 18 28.55 0.87 19.58
N ASP A 19 29.63 1.65 19.52
CA ASP A 19 30.62 1.53 18.45
C ASP A 19 31.48 0.26 18.62
N GLU A 20 32.28 -0.06 17.59
CA GLU A 20 33.09 -1.27 17.62
C GLU A 20 34.12 -1.25 18.75
N GLN A 21 34.72 -0.09 19.03
CA GLN A 21 35.70 0.07 20.10
C GLN A 21 35.08 -0.21 21.48
N THR A 22 33.86 0.26 21.72
CA THR A 22 33.10 0.00 22.93
C THR A 22 32.84 -1.49 23.09
N LEU A 23 32.40 -2.18 22.03
CA LEU A 23 32.21 -3.64 22.04
C LEU A 23 33.53 -4.39 22.30
N GLN A 24 34.64 -3.91 21.74
CA GLN A 24 35.98 -4.48 21.98
C GLN A 24 36.46 -4.28 23.42
N MET A 25 36.03 -3.22 24.12
CA MET A 25 36.35 -3.02 25.53
C MET A 25 35.52 -3.92 26.48
N MET A 26 34.38 -4.46 26.02
CA MET A 26 33.54 -5.31 26.86
C MET A 26 34.16 -6.69 27.14
N GLY A 27 33.90 -7.22 28.34
CA GLY A 27 34.27 -8.60 28.70
C GLY A 27 33.44 -9.64 27.92
N VAL A 28 34.04 -10.81 27.66
CA VAL A 28 33.40 -11.88 26.87
C VAL A 28 32.05 -12.34 27.45
N LEU A 29 31.93 -12.40 28.78
CA LEU A 29 30.68 -12.74 29.46
C LEU A 29 29.58 -11.70 29.22
N ALA A 30 29.93 -10.40 29.22
CA ALA A 30 28.99 -9.31 28.95
C ALA A 30 28.51 -9.33 27.50
N LEU A 31 29.42 -9.55 26.55
CA LEU A 31 29.07 -9.72 25.13
C LEU A 31 28.16 -10.94 24.91
N LYS A 32 28.42 -12.07 25.57
CA LYS A 32 27.55 -13.26 25.49
C LYS A 32 26.16 -12.99 26.07
N LYS A 33 26.06 -12.20 27.13
CA LYS A 33 24.76 -11.78 27.72
C LYS A 33 23.98 -10.86 26.78
N LEU A 34 24.66 -9.93 26.10
CA LEU A 34 24.07 -9.07 25.07
C LEU A 34 23.61 -9.87 23.84
N ALA A 35 24.45 -10.80 23.37
CA ALA A 35 24.15 -11.63 22.20
C ALA A 35 23.05 -12.68 22.43
N SER A 36 22.77 -13.03 23.68
CA SER A 36 21.76 -14.03 24.04
C SER A 36 20.36 -13.59 23.59
N GLY A 37 19.79 -14.39 22.67
CA GLY A 37 18.50 -14.14 22.03
C GLY A 37 18.60 -13.46 20.65
N ILE A 38 19.77 -12.91 20.30
CA ILE A 38 20.01 -12.17 19.06
C ILE A 38 20.89 -12.98 18.10
N VAL A 39 21.99 -13.54 18.61
CA VAL A 39 22.95 -14.32 17.82
C VAL A 39 22.82 -15.81 18.19
N PRO A 40 22.47 -16.70 17.25
CA PRO A 40 22.41 -18.13 17.49
C PRO A 40 23.77 -18.70 17.94
N ALA A 41 23.76 -19.65 18.89
CA ALA A 41 24.95 -20.36 19.37
C ALA A 41 26.09 -19.46 19.93
N CYS A 42 25.76 -18.25 20.41
CA CYS A 42 26.73 -17.27 20.92
C CYS A 42 27.60 -17.77 22.10
N SER A 43 27.19 -18.84 22.80
CA SER A 43 27.94 -19.39 23.95
C SER A 43 29.29 -20.00 23.56
N LYS A 44 29.44 -20.47 22.33
CA LYS A 44 30.67 -21.13 21.82
C LYS A 44 31.59 -20.20 21.04
N MET A 45 31.12 -19.01 20.66
CA MET A 45 31.87 -18.06 19.84
C MET A 45 33.02 -17.42 20.61
N LYS A 46 34.11 -17.13 19.89
CA LYS A 46 35.23 -16.32 20.39
C LYS A 46 34.84 -14.84 20.39
N LYS A 47 35.56 -14.00 21.14
CA LYS A 47 35.22 -12.57 21.31
C LYS A 47 35.08 -11.83 19.99
N GLY A 48 36.07 -11.94 19.09
CA GLY A 48 36.04 -11.25 17.79
C GLY A 48 34.87 -11.67 16.92
N GLU A 49 34.65 -12.98 16.80
CA GLU A 49 33.50 -13.55 16.08
C GLU A 49 32.15 -13.11 16.66
N LEU A 50 32.06 -13.00 17.99
CA LEU A 50 30.86 -12.55 18.67
C LEU A 50 30.55 -11.07 18.39
N ILE A 51 31.58 -10.22 18.34
CA ILE A 51 31.45 -8.80 17.99
C ILE A 51 31.01 -8.66 16.53
N GLU A 52 31.64 -9.38 15.60
CA GLU A 52 31.26 -9.37 14.18
C GLU A 52 29.80 -9.79 13.98
N ASN A 53 29.37 -10.87 14.65
CA ASN A 53 27.99 -11.34 14.57
C ASN A 53 26.99 -10.36 15.23
N LEU A 54 27.37 -9.69 16.32
CA LEU A 54 26.54 -8.66 16.94
C LEU A 54 26.36 -7.45 16.01
N ILE A 55 27.45 -6.96 15.41
CA ILE A 55 27.41 -5.87 14.43
C ILE A 55 26.54 -6.27 13.23
N LYS A 56 26.72 -7.48 12.71
CA LYS A 56 25.93 -8.01 11.58
C LYS A 56 24.45 -8.15 11.92
N ALA A 57 24.13 -8.72 13.08
CA ALA A 57 22.76 -8.95 13.52
C ALA A 57 22.01 -7.65 13.84
N THR A 58 22.72 -6.59 14.20
CA THR A 58 22.15 -5.27 14.52
C THR A 58 22.46 -4.20 13.47
N LYS A 59 22.98 -4.57 12.29
CA LYS A 59 23.34 -3.63 11.22
C LYS A 59 22.21 -2.66 10.91
N PHE A 60 20.99 -3.19 10.82
CA PHE A 60 19.77 -2.43 10.59
C PHE A 60 19.44 -1.45 11.73
N ASP A 61 19.47 -1.96 12.96
CA ASP A 61 19.15 -1.19 14.17
C ASP A 61 20.16 -0.04 14.35
N ARG A 62 21.44 -0.28 14.01
CA ARG A 62 22.51 0.72 14.00
C ARG A 62 22.24 1.86 13.03
N ALA A 63 21.79 1.55 11.81
CA ALA A 63 21.39 2.56 10.85
C ALA A 63 20.24 3.42 11.38
N LEU A 64 19.23 2.80 12.01
CA LEU A 64 18.10 3.51 12.61
C LEU A 64 18.49 4.40 13.78
N VAL A 65 19.32 3.91 14.70
CA VAL A 65 19.82 4.70 15.84
C VAL A 65 20.68 5.88 15.35
N ALA A 66 21.48 5.70 14.29
CA ALA A 66 22.23 6.80 13.67
C ALA A 66 21.31 7.79 12.90
N LEU A 67 20.14 7.34 12.46
CA LEU A 67 19.12 8.17 11.81
C LEU A 67 18.35 9.02 12.81
N ILE A 68 18.04 8.47 13.99
CA ILE A 68 17.13 9.07 14.99
C ILE A 68 17.65 8.76 16.41
N PRO A 69 18.73 9.41 16.88
CA PRO A 69 19.44 9.01 18.09
C PRO A 69 18.60 9.06 19.38
N ASP A 70 17.55 9.88 19.40
CA ASP A 70 16.71 10.12 20.58
C ASP A 70 15.39 9.32 20.58
N THR A 71 15.18 8.42 19.62
CA THR A 71 13.96 7.60 19.52
C THR A 71 14.25 6.14 19.85
N SER A 72 13.47 5.53 20.75
CA SER A 72 13.65 4.12 21.12
C SER A 72 13.24 3.18 19.98
N LEU A 73 13.92 2.04 19.87
CA LEU A 73 13.60 1.04 18.84
C LEU A 73 12.19 0.44 19.04
N GLU A 74 11.64 0.51 20.24
CA GLU A 74 10.28 0.06 20.57
C GLU A 74 9.21 0.96 19.94
N VAL A 75 9.40 2.29 20.00
CA VAL A 75 8.54 3.28 19.33
C VAL A 75 8.62 3.13 17.81
N ILE A 76 9.79 2.76 17.29
CA ILE A 76 10.02 2.48 15.87
C ILE A 76 9.42 1.11 15.47
N ALA A 77 9.46 0.11 16.37
CA ALA A 77 8.92 -1.22 16.15
C ALA A 77 7.38 -1.24 16.14
N ALA A 78 6.73 -0.36 16.90
CA ALA A 78 5.29 -0.14 16.83
C ALA A 78 4.82 0.37 15.44
N ASN A 79 5.75 0.90 14.62
CA ASN A 79 5.54 1.36 13.25
C ASN A 79 6.22 0.47 12.18
N GLN A 80 6.42 -0.81 12.49
CA GLN A 80 7.26 -1.77 11.75
C GLN A 80 7.08 -1.79 10.23
N ASP A 81 5.88 -1.62 9.67
CA ASP A 81 5.68 -1.68 8.21
C ASP A 81 6.07 -0.39 7.47
N SER A 82 6.03 0.76 8.13
CA SER A 82 6.48 2.03 7.53
C SER A 82 8.00 2.06 7.50
N THR A 83 8.65 1.65 8.59
CA THR A 83 10.12 1.65 8.72
C THR A 83 10.77 0.51 7.94
N LYS A 84 10.15 -0.68 7.87
CA LYS A 84 10.65 -1.82 7.07
C LYS A 84 10.51 -1.58 5.57
N LEU A 85 9.44 -0.91 5.11
CA LEU A 85 9.32 -0.50 3.70
C LEU A 85 10.24 0.68 3.35
N ILE A 86 10.52 1.59 4.31
CA ILE A 86 11.52 2.64 4.15
C ILE A 86 12.93 2.03 4.10
N ALA A 87 13.26 1.04 4.93
CA ALA A 87 14.62 0.56 5.09
C ALA A 87 14.97 -0.71 4.27
N GLU A 88 14.00 -1.52 3.82
CA GLU A 88 14.24 -2.61 2.86
C GLU A 88 14.36 -2.10 1.40
N THR A 89 14.11 -0.80 1.16
CA THR A 89 14.06 -0.23 -0.20
C THR A 89 14.94 1.01 -0.41
N VAL A 90 15.57 1.53 0.63
CA VAL A 90 16.44 2.71 0.57
C VAL A 90 17.84 2.20 0.82
N SER A 91 18.69 2.21 -0.21
CA SER A 91 20.14 2.04 0.01
C SER A 91 20.58 3.01 1.11
N GLU A 92 21.48 2.59 2.01
CA GLU A 92 22.13 3.48 2.99
C GLU A 92 22.60 4.79 2.29
N ASP A 93 23.02 4.68 1.03
CA ASP A 93 23.40 5.78 0.15
C ASP A 93 22.28 6.80 -0.10
N LEU A 94 21.04 6.34 -0.31
CA LEU A 94 19.90 7.20 -0.61
C LEU A 94 19.47 8.01 0.62
N ALA A 95 19.46 7.39 1.80
CA ALA A 95 19.17 8.10 3.04
C ALA A 95 20.26 9.13 3.35
N TYR A 96 21.53 8.73 3.23
CA TYR A 96 22.69 9.61 3.40
C TYR A 96 22.65 10.79 2.42
N TRP A 97 22.43 10.52 1.14
CA TRP A 97 22.32 11.55 0.11
C TRP A 97 21.16 12.52 0.39
N THR A 98 20.02 12.01 0.84
CA THR A 98 18.86 12.85 1.18
C THR A 98 19.12 13.75 2.37
N LYS A 99 19.85 13.29 3.40
CA LYS A 99 20.30 14.15 4.50
C LYS A 99 21.22 15.26 4.01
N LYS A 100 22.19 14.94 3.14
CA LYS A 100 23.07 15.97 2.56
C LYS A 100 22.29 17.01 1.76
N LEU A 101 21.30 16.57 0.98
CA LEU A 101 20.39 17.45 0.25
C LEU A 101 19.57 18.33 1.21
N TYR A 102 19.11 17.76 2.33
CA TYR A 102 18.38 18.50 3.35
C TYR A 102 19.21 19.62 3.97
N GLU A 103 20.46 19.34 4.36
CA GLU A 103 21.34 20.37 4.95
C GLU A 103 21.59 21.53 3.98
N GLU A 104 21.74 21.21 2.69
CA GLU A 104 21.85 22.22 1.64
C GLU A 104 20.55 23.02 1.48
N PHE A 105 19.40 22.35 1.43
CA PHE A 105 18.09 22.99 1.39
C PHE A 105 17.88 23.92 2.58
N ARG A 106 18.21 23.46 3.79
CA ARG A 106 18.13 24.25 5.02
C ARG A 106 19.01 25.48 4.95
N THR A 107 20.25 25.33 4.48
CA THR A 107 21.20 26.44 4.30
C THR A 107 20.66 27.47 3.31
N VAL A 108 20.12 27.03 2.17
CA VAL A 108 19.51 27.92 1.16
C VAL A 108 18.34 28.70 1.75
N VAL A 109 17.45 28.03 2.50
CA VAL A 109 16.30 28.67 3.14
C VAL A 109 16.74 29.72 4.16
N GLN A 110 17.73 29.39 4.99
CA GLN A 110 18.26 30.33 6.00
C GLN A 110 18.96 31.53 5.37
N ALA A 111 19.73 31.32 4.28
CA ALA A 111 20.45 32.39 3.61
C ALA A 111 19.51 33.41 2.93
N ASN A 112 18.37 32.94 2.43
CA ASN A 112 17.37 33.73 1.72
C ASN A 112 16.26 34.29 2.62
N TYR A 113 16.28 34.02 3.93
CA TYR A 113 15.33 34.57 4.89
C TYR A 113 16.02 35.54 5.85
N LYS A 114 15.82 36.85 5.64
CA LYS A 114 16.40 37.92 6.44
C LYS A 114 15.34 38.93 6.85
N ASP A 115 15.39 39.36 8.11
CA ASP A 115 14.51 40.40 8.66
C ASP A 115 13.00 40.18 8.42
N GLY A 116 12.59 38.91 8.43
CA GLY A 116 11.20 38.53 8.22
C GLY A 116 10.75 38.44 6.76
N GLN A 117 11.63 38.74 5.80
CA GLN A 117 11.34 38.78 4.37
C GLN A 117 12.14 37.74 3.58
N TRP A 118 11.58 37.32 2.44
CA TRP A 118 12.24 36.43 1.49
C TRP A 118 13.01 37.23 0.45
N ASP A 119 14.22 36.77 0.13
CA ASP A 119 14.87 37.15 -1.13
C ASP A 119 14.13 36.49 -2.30
N GLU A 120 13.82 37.25 -3.34
CA GLU A 120 13.14 36.76 -4.56
C GLU A 120 13.91 35.62 -5.24
N LYS A 121 15.23 35.54 -5.03
CA LYS A 121 16.10 34.50 -5.59
C LYS A 121 15.80 33.10 -5.05
N ILE A 122 15.11 32.97 -3.93
CA ILE A 122 14.83 31.67 -3.31
C ILE A 122 14.14 30.70 -4.26
N HIS A 123 13.28 31.18 -5.15
CA HIS A 123 12.60 30.32 -6.13
C HIS A 123 13.59 29.65 -7.10
N GLY A 124 14.62 30.38 -7.53
CA GLY A 124 15.68 29.86 -8.38
C GLY A 124 16.53 28.81 -7.66
N ASP A 125 16.90 29.10 -6.41
CA ASP A 125 17.71 28.17 -5.60
C ASP A 125 16.95 26.87 -5.30
N ILE A 126 15.66 26.96 -4.96
CA ILE A 126 14.80 25.79 -4.77
C ILE A 126 14.64 24.99 -6.07
N ALA A 127 14.55 25.63 -7.23
CA ALA A 127 14.52 24.95 -8.52
C ALA A 127 15.84 24.22 -8.82
N ALA A 128 16.98 24.78 -8.43
CA ALA A 128 18.28 24.12 -8.56
C ALA A 128 18.38 22.86 -7.67
N ILE A 129 17.88 22.92 -6.44
CA ILE A 129 17.77 21.75 -5.55
C ILE A 129 16.86 20.68 -6.17
N ALA A 130 15.72 21.08 -6.72
CA ALA A 130 14.81 20.16 -7.42
C ALA A 130 15.53 19.45 -8.57
N TYR A 131 16.27 20.20 -9.39
CA TYR A 131 17.05 19.65 -10.50
C TYR A 131 18.07 18.61 -10.03
N ARG A 132 18.73 18.84 -8.88
CA ARG A 132 19.68 17.87 -8.31
C ARG A 132 19.01 16.56 -7.88
N VAL A 133 17.78 16.61 -7.36
CA VAL A 133 16.99 15.40 -7.11
C VAL A 133 16.75 14.63 -8.40
N ILE A 134 16.37 15.31 -9.47
CA ILE A 134 16.12 14.67 -10.77
C ILE A 134 17.41 14.10 -11.37
N HIS A 135 18.50 14.86 -11.32
CA HIS A 135 19.80 14.43 -11.77
C HIS A 135 20.23 13.18 -11.03
N PHE A 136 20.16 13.18 -9.69
CA PHE A 136 20.45 12.01 -8.88
C PHE A 136 19.62 10.81 -9.30
N LEU A 137 18.29 10.95 -9.45
CA LEU A 137 17.42 9.84 -9.87
C LEU A 137 17.74 9.32 -11.28
N ASN A 138 18.30 10.17 -12.15
CA ASN A 138 18.67 9.80 -13.52
C ASN A 138 20.07 9.19 -13.63
N SER A 139 20.99 9.60 -12.76
CA SER A 139 22.39 9.15 -12.77
C SER A 139 22.68 8.04 -11.77
N HIS A 140 21.76 7.74 -10.85
CA HIS A 140 21.96 6.67 -9.88
C HIS A 140 21.97 5.32 -10.58
N GLU A 141 22.97 4.51 -10.25
CA GLU A 141 23.15 3.18 -10.83
C GLU A 141 21.93 2.30 -10.52
N GLY A 142 21.51 1.54 -11.52
CA GLY A 142 20.42 0.59 -11.37
C GLY A 142 20.66 -0.66 -12.21
N GLU A 143 19.87 -1.69 -11.93
CA GLU A 143 20.05 -3.03 -12.50
C GLU A 143 19.84 -3.09 -14.03
N THR A 144 19.19 -2.10 -14.64
CA THR A 144 18.86 -2.08 -16.08
C THR A 144 19.77 -1.08 -16.81
N ASP A 145 20.75 -1.59 -17.56
CA ASP A 145 21.72 -0.78 -18.33
C ASP A 145 22.46 0.27 -17.49
N GLY A 146 22.72 -0.03 -16.20
CA GLY A 146 23.36 0.90 -15.27
C GLY A 146 22.48 2.09 -14.87
N ARG A 147 21.18 2.06 -15.17
CA ARG A 147 20.21 3.12 -14.83
C ARG A 147 19.08 2.58 -13.97
N LEU A 148 18.57 3.42 -13.08
CA LEU A 148 17.36 3.08 -12.33
C LEU A 148 16.18 2.85 -13.28
N ALA A 149 15.51 1.70 -13.10
CA ALA A 149 14.22 1.45 -13.72
C ALA A 149 13.23 2.56 -13.36
N PHE A 150 12.37 2.90 -14.30
CA PHE A 150 11.38 3.96 -14.19
C PHE A 150 10.56 3.94 -12.87
N THR A 151 10.02 2.77 -12.54
CA THR A 151 9.21 2.57 -11.34
C THR A 151 10.00 2.78 -10.06
N THR A 152 11.30 2.49 -10.10
CA THR A 152 12.24 2.68 -8.99
C THR A 152 12.53 4.16 -8.79
N LYS A 153 12.71 4.95 -9.87
CA LYS A 153 12.86 6.41 -9.79
C LYS A 153 11.68 7.07 -9.07
N LEU A 154 10.45 6.69 -9.41
CA LEU A 154 9.24 7.21 -8.74
C LEU A 154 9.16 6.82 -7.27
N ARG A 155 9.63 5.61 -6.92
CA ARG A 155 9.69 5.14 -5.55
C ARG A 155 10.73 5.94 -4.76
N TYR A 156 11.95 6.06 -5.27
CA TYR A 156 13.05 6.82 -4.65
C TYR A 156 12.67 8.29 -4.47
N ARG A 157 12.06 8.93 -5.47
CA ARG A 157 11.50 10.28 -5.34
C ARG A 157 10.56 10.39 -4.14
N THR A 158 9.63 9.44 -4.01
CA THR A 158 8.65 9.44 -2.91
C THR A 158 9.35 9.27 -1.56
N HIS A 159 10.37 8.42 -1.48
CA HIS A 159 11.18 8.29 -0.27
C HIS A 159 11.95 9.57 0.08
N ILE A 160 12.61 10.20 -0.90
CA ILE A 160 13.31 11.49 -0.73
C ILE A 160 12.33 12.53 -0.18
N CYS A 161 11.15 12.69 -0.79
CA CYS A 161 10.14 13.64 -0.31
C CYS A 161 9.68 13.34 1.12
N ASN A 162 9.42 12.07 1.45
CA ASN A 162 8.98 11.70 2.80
C ASN A 162 10.06 11.99 3.84
N LEU A 163 11.31 11.63 3.56
CA LEU A 163 12.44 11.85 4.47
C LEU A 163 12.74 13.34 4.64
N LEU A 164 12.68 14.14 3.56
CA LEU A 164 12.76 15.60 3.67
C LEU A 164 11.65 16.17 4.55
N SER A 165 10.42 15.65 4.43
CA SER A 165 9.29 16.09 5.26
C SER A 165 9.51 15.76 6.74
N GLU A 166 10.09 14.60 7.04
CA GLU A 166 10.44 14.20 8.41
C GLU A 166 11.54 15.09 8.98
N LEU A 167 12.59 15.39 8.21
CA LEU A 167 13.69 16.28 8.60
C LEU A 167 13.22 17.73 8.80
N VAL A 168 12.27 18.22 7.99
CA VAL A 168 11.64 19.53 8.24
C VAL A 168 10.77 19.49 9.50
N LYS A 169 10.02 18.41 9.74
CA LYS A 169 9.21 18.25 10.96
C LYS A 169 10.04 18.18 12.24
N SER A 170 11.25 17.63 12.19
CA SER A 170 12.15 17.64 13.35
C SER A 170 12.65 19.03 13.74
N GLU A 171 12.55 20.02 12.83
CA GLU A 171 12.85 21.42 13.14
C GLU A 171 11.67 22.16 13.81
N LYS A 172 10.59 21.46 14.18
CA LYS A 172 9.44 22.08 14.83
C LYS A 172 9.88 22.81 16.11
N GLY A 173 9.60 24.11 16.15
CA GLY A 173 9.98 25.00 17.25
C GLY A 173 11.18 25.89 16.95
N THR A 174 11.91 25.65 15.85
CA THR A 174 12.94 26.59 15.39
C THR A 174 12.31 27.79 14.69
N VAL A 175 13.05 28.90 14.64
CA VAL A 175 12.62 30.15 13.99
C VAL A 175 12.36 29.96 12.49
N TYR A 176 12.97 28.95 11.87
CA TYR A 176 12.89 28.67 10.43
C TYR A 176 11.85 27.60 10.06
N PHE A 177 11.16 26.98 11.03
CA PHE A 177 10.27 25.84 10.75
C PHE A 177 9.21 26.15 9.68
N LYS A 178 8.52 27.29 9.81
CA LYS A 178 7.47 27.70 8.85
C LYS A 178 8.03 27.97 7.45
N GLN A 179 9.24 28.54 7.40
CA GLN A 179 9.96 28.86 6.17
C GLN A 179 10.38 27.58 5.45
N LEU A 180 10.93 26.62 6.20
CA LEU A 180 11.29 25.30 5.69
C LEU A 180 10.06 24.56 5.16
N GLU A 181 8.94 24.60 5.88
CA GLU A 181 7.69 23.96 5.45
C GLU A 181 7.17 24.56 4.13
N SER A 182 7.13 25.89 4.01
CA SER A 182 6.70 26.56 2.77
C SER A 182 7.63 26.29 1.59
N CYS A 183 8.95 26.36 1.78
CA CYS A 183 9.92 26.06 0.72
C CYS A 183 9.90 24.59 0.31
N LEU A 184 9.58 23.67 1.23
CA LEU A 184 9.44 22.26 0.94
C LEU A 184 8.27 21.99 -0.02
N GLU A 185 7.16 22.70 0.14
CA GLU A 185 6.03 22.62 -0.79
C GLU A 185 6.42 23.07 -2.21
N ILE A 186 7.18 24.17 -2.32
CA ILE A 186 7.70 24.68 -3.59
C ILE A 186 8.64 23.63 -4.22
N LEU A 187 9.57 23.08 -3.43
CA LEU A 187 10.49 22.04 -3.87
C LEU A 187 9.73 20.82 -4.41
N PHE A 188 8.71 20.35 -3.70
CA PHE A 188 7.89 19.22 -4.15
C PHE A 188 7.12 19.52 -5.43
N LYS A 189 6.62 20.75 -5.60
CA LYS A 189 5.97 21.17 -6.84
C LYS A 189 6.96 21.14 -8.01
N GLN A 190 8.18 21.64 -7.83
CA GLN A 190 9.24 21.63 -8.85
C GLN A 190 9.68 20.21 -9.21
N ILE A 191 9.92 19.34 -8.22
CA ILE A 191 10.27 17.93 -8.45
C ILE A 191 9.16 17.23 -9.24
N ARG A 192 7.88 17.48 -8.91
CA ARG A 192 6.75 16.90 -9.66
C ARG A 192 6.72 17.39 -11.10
N PHE A 193 6.88 18.70 -11.32
CA PHE A 193 6.89 19.31 -12.64
C PHE A 193 7.97 18.69 -13.55
N GLN A 194 9.20 18.56 -13.04
CA GLN A 194 10.32 17.99 -13.80
C GLN A 194 10.19 16.47 -14.06
N ILE A 195 9.30 15.78 -13.33
CA ILE A 195 8.97 14.34 -13.52
C ILE A 195 7.67 14.16 -14.34
N THR A 196 7.09 15.23 -14.89
CA THR A 196 5.83 15.13 -15.64
C THR A 196 5.98 14.25 -16.88
N ASP A 197 7.07 14.40 -17.65
CA ASP A 197 7.37 13.56 -18.81
C ASP A 197 7.48 12.07 -18.44
N THR A 198 8.08 11.82 -17.27
CA THR A 198 8.18 10.50 -16.67
C THR A 198 6.77 9.98 -16.35
N THR A 199 5.88 10.79 -15.77
CA THR A 199 4.49 10.39 -15.49
C THR A 199 3.68 10.08 -16.76
N SER A 200 3.88 10.85 -17.83
CA SER A 200 3.28 10.57 -19.16
C SER A 200 3.77 9.25 -19.75
N GLN A 201 5.07 8.95 -19.63
CA GLN A 201 5.64 7.65 -20.02
C GLN A 201 5.04 6.49 -19.21
N LYS A 202 4.77 6.67 -17.92
CA LYS A 202 4.06 5.66 -17.09
C LYS A 202 2.67 5.37 -17.64
N LYS A 203 1.93 6.43 -17.99
CA LYS A 203 0.58 6.31 -18.55
C LYS A 203 0.62 5.52 -19.86
N GLY A 204 1.53 5.88 -20.77
CA GLY A 204 1.74 5.14 -22.03
C GLY A 204 2.15 3.67 -21.82
N LEU A 205 3.06 3.38 -20.88
CA LEU A 205 3.43 2.00 -20.53
C LEU A 205 2.26 1.21 -19.93
N GLN A 206 1.44 1.87 -19.09
CA GLN A 206 0.26 1.26 -18.51
C GLN A 206 -0.80 0.97 -19.58
N GLU A 207 -1.02 1.90 -20.51
CA GLU A 207 -1.91 1.72 -21.67
C GLU A 207 -1.45 0.57 -22.57
N ARG A 208 -0.14 0.49 -22.88
CA ARG A 208 0.43 -0.63 -23.64
C ARG A 208 0.24 -1.97 -22.93
N ARG A 209 0.57 -2.05 -21.63
CA ARG A 209 0.35 -3.27 -20.83
C ARG A 209 -1.12 -3.66 -20.75
N LEU A 210 -2.03 -2.69 -20.66
CA LEU A 210 -3.46 -2.96 -20.68
C LEU A 210 -3.93 -3.44 -22.07
N ALA A 211 -3.38 -2.87 -23.14
CA ALA A 211 -3.67 -3.30 -24.51
C ALA A 211 -3.18 -4.73 -24.77
N GLU A 212 -1.94 -5.06 -24.35
CA GLU A 212 -1.38 -6.42 -24.40
C GLU A 212 -2.28 -7.41 -23.63
N ARG A 213 -2.68 -7.08 -22.41
CA ARG A 213 -3.59 -7.93 -21.61
C ARG A 213 -4.94 -8.13 -22.27
N LYS A 214 -5.50 -7.09 -22.91
CA LYS A 214 -6.78 -7.21 -23.63
C LYS A 214 -6.72 -8.24 -24.76
N GLN A 215 -5.55 -8.50 -25.34
CA GLN A 215 -5.36 -9.50 -26.40
C GLN A 215 -5.28 -10.92 -25.83
N GLU A 216 -4.71 -11.11 -24.64
CA GLU A 216 -4.47 -12.42 -24.01
C GLU A 216 -5.39 -12.68 -22.81
N LYS A 217 -6.70 -12.57 -23.00
CA LYS A 217 -7.66 -12.84 -21.93
C LYS A 217 -7.71 -14.34 -21.61
N GLU A 218 -7.34 -14.71 -20.39
CA GLU A 218 -7.57 -16.07 -19.90
C GLU A 218 -9.08 -16.30 -19.67
N VAL A 219 -9.58 -17.44 -20.13
CA VAL A 219 -10.97 -17.85 -19.92
C VAL A 219 -11.11 -18.39 -18.50
N ILE A 220 -11.99 -17.79 -17.69
CA ILE A 220 -12.29 -18.23 -16.33
C ILE A 220 -13.75 -18.69 -16.26
N SER A 221 -13.95 -19.94 -15.84
CA SER A 221 -15.27 -20.44 -15.47
C SER A 221 -15.71 -19.83 -14.14
N PHE A 222 -16.87 -19.16 -14.14
CA PHE A 222 -17.41 -18.55 -12.92
C PHE A 222 -18.10 -19.55 -12.01
N LYS A 223 -18.67 -20.62 -12.56
CA LYS A 223 -19.45 -21.62 -11.81
C LYS A 223 -18.73 -22.11 -10.53
N PRO A 224 -17.46 -22.55 -10.56
CA PRO A 224 -16.80 -23.02 -9.34
C PRO A 224 -16.56 -21.91 -8.30
N LEU A 225 -16.42 -20.65 -8.73
CA LEU A 225 -16.29 -19.51 -7.84
C LEU A 225 -17.63 -19.17 -7.17
N HIS A 226 -18.71 -19.24 -7.94
CA HIS A 226 -20.06 -19.02 -7.46
C HIS A 226 -20.50 -20.10 -6.47
N GLU A 227 -20.27 -21.38 -6.79
CA GLU A 227 -20.51 -22.52 -5.89
C GLU A 227 -19.70 -22.40 -4.59
N PHE A 228 -18.44 -21.99 -4.68
CA PHE A 228 -17.63 -21.68 -3.50
C PHE A 228 -18.26 -20.56 -2.67
N ALA A 229 -18.65 -19.45 -3.29
CA ALA A 229 -19.20 -18.30 -2.58
C ALA A 229 -20.53 -18.64 -1.90
N ILE A 230 -21.49 -19.23 -2.62
CA ILE A 230 -22.77 -19.68 -2.06
C ILE A 230 -22.54 -20.68 -0.93
N GLY A 231 -21.69 -21.69 -1.14
CA GLY A 231 -21.41 -22.70 -0.12
C GLY A 231 -20.89 -22.12 1.19
N ILE A 232 -20.09 -21.05 1.13
CA ILE A 232 -19.60 -20.34 2.32
C ILE A 232 -20.69 -19.44 2.93
N LEU A 233 -21.36 -18.63 2.11
CA LEU A 233 -22.30 -17.61 2.59
C LEU A 233 -23.63 -18.21 3.10
N SER A 234 -24.09 -19.34 2.56
CA SER A 234 -25.29 -20.04 3.04
C SER A 234 -25.06 -20.87 4.30
N ASN A 235 -23.82 -21.00 4.80
CA ASN A 235 -23.47 -21.83 5.96
C ASN A 235 -22.67 -21.06 7.02
N LEU A 236 -22.90 -19.75 7.17
CA LEU A 236 -22.14 -18.88 8.09
C LEU A 236 -22.21 -19.33 9.56
N ASP A 237 -23.33 -19.92 9.96
CA ASP A 237 -23.59 -20.48 11.29
C ASP A 237 -22.65 -21.64 11.66
N ARG A 238 -22.16 -22.37 10.65
CA ARG A 238 -21.25 -23.52 10.82
C ARG A 238 -19.78 -23.12 10.78
N LEU A 239 -19.46 -21.90 10.37
CA LEU A 239 -18.09 -21.44 10.22
C LEU A 239 -17.47 -21.06 11.55
N LYS A 240 -16.17 -21.32 11.69
CA LYS A 240 -15.40 -20.94 12.87
C LYS A 240 -14.60 -19.66 12.58
N HIS A 241 -14.14 -19.00 13.64
CA HIS A 241 -13.31 -17.80 13.52
C HIS A 241 -12.15 -17.91 12.51
N PRO A 242 -11.40 -19.03 12.39
CA PRO A 242 -10.34 -19.20 11.37
C PRO A 242 -10.83 -19.16 9.91
N ASP A 243 -12.11 -19.40 9.65
CA ASP A 243 -12.71 -19.44 8.31
C ASP A 243 -12.99 -18.05 7.72
N TRP A 244 -12.70 -16.97 8.45
CA TRP A 244 -12.91 -15.59 7.99
C TRP A 244 -12.32 -15.27 6.62
N LYS A 245 -11.21 -15.93 6.26
CA LYS A 245 -10.57 -15.77 4.94
C LYS A 245 -11.49 -16.23 3.81
N LYS A 246 -12.22 -17.33 4.02
CA LYS A 246 -13.20 -17.85 3.06
C LYS A 246 -14.37 -16.89 2.91
N VAL A 247 -14.89 -16.38 4.03
CA VAL A 247 -15.98 -15.38 4.04
C VAL A 247 -15.57 -14.11 3.29
N SER A 248 -14.35 -13.61 3.54
CA SER A 248 -13.80 -12.44 2.84
C SER A 248 -13.68 -12.66 1.33
N ILE A 249 -13.15 -13.81 0.90
CA ILE A 249 -13.04 -14.15 -0.53
C ILE A 249 -14.43 -14.29 -1.16
N ALA A 250 -15.37 -14.94 -0.48
CA ALA A 250 -16.75 -15.09 -0.95
C ALA A 250 -17.42 -13.72 -1.13
N LEU A 251 -17.29 -12.81 -0.16
CA LEU A 251 -17.77 -11.43 -0.27
C LEU A 251 -17.16 -10.68 -1.46
N ALA A 252 -15.85 -10.83 -1.69
CA ALA A 252 -15.18 -10.20 -2.84
C ALA A 252 -15.68 -10.75 -4.18
N ILE A 253 -15.96 -12.05 -4.27
CA ILE A 253 -16.55 -12.69 -5.46
C ILE A 253 -17.93 -12.08 -5.76
N VAL A 254 -18.80 -11.96 -4.75
CA VAL A 254 -20.23 -11.67 -4.99
C VAL A 254 -20.59 -10.18 -4.98
N SER A 255 -19.72 -9.32 -4.47
CA SER A 255 -19.96 -7.85 -4.37
C SER A 255 -18.91 -7.00 -5.11
N GLY A 256 -17.82 -7.63 -5.54
CA GLY A 256 -16.68 -6.97 -6.15
C GLY A 256 -15.97 -5.96 -5.26
N ARG A 257 -16.28 -5.85 -3.96
CA ARG A 257 -15.67 -4.85 -3.06
C ARG A 257 -14.18 -5.10 -2.83
N ARG A 258 -13.43 -4.04 -2.57
CA ARG A 258 -11.99 -4.13 -2.27
C ARG A 258 -11.80 -4.80 -0.90
N MET A 259 -10.67 -5.48 -0.71
CA MET A 259 -10.30 -6.08 0.58
C MET A 259 -10.43 -5.08 1.75
N ALA A 260 -9.88 -3.89 1.58
CA ALA A 260 -9.91 -2.84 2.60
C ALA A 260 -11.32 -2.27 2.83
N GLU A 261 -12.23 -2.38 1.86
CA GLU A 261 -13.64 -2.03 2.01
C GLU A 261 -14.38 -3.11 2.83
N ILE A 262 -14.19 -4.40 2.48
CA ILE A 262 -14.79 -5.54 3.19
C ILE A 262 -14.32 -5.61 4.66
N HIS A 263 -13.09 -5.20 4.93
CA HIS A 263 -12.50 -5.25 6.28
C HIS A 263 -12.48 -3.88 6.98
N SER A 264 -13.26 -2.92 6.50
CA SER A 264 -13.46 -1.63 7.16
C SER A 264 -14.61 -1.70 8.14
N SER A 265 -14.46 -1.15 9.34
CA SER A 265 -15.59 -0.98 10.27
C SER A 265 -16.58 0.10 9.81
N ASN A 266 -16.12 1.03 8.97
CA ASN A 266 -16.94 2.12 8.43
C ASN A 266 -17.76 1.70 7.19
N SER A 267 -17.48 0.52 6.61
CA SER A 267 -18.26 0.03 5.49
C SER A 267 -19.53 -0.69 5.95
N HIS A 268 -20.56 -0.60 5.13
CA HIS A 268 -21.86 -1.17 5.41
C HIS A 268 -22.50 -1.68 4.12
N PHE A 269 -23.16 -2.83 4.22
CA PHE A 269 -24.06 -3.34 3.21
C PHE A 269 -25.46 -3.31 3.80
N THR A 270 -26.40 -2.70 3.08
CA THR A 270 -27.81 -2.65 3.46
C THR A 270 -28.60 -3.38 2.40
N PHE A 271 -29.48 -4.29 2.84
CA PHE A 271 -30.36 -5.03 1.93
C PHE A 271 -31.33 -4.07 1.22
N VAL A 272 -31.44 -4.17 -0.11
CA VAL A 272 -32.43 -3.41 -0.89
C VAL A 272 -33.46 -4.36 -1.49
N ASN A 273 -33.00 -5.41 -2.17
CA ASN A 273 -33.81 -6.50 -2.69
C ASN A 273 -32.91 -7.74 -2.86
N LYS A 274 -33.47 -8.87 -3.33
CA LYS A 274 -32.75 -10.15 -3.45
C LYS A 274 -31.40 -10.07 -4.19
N ILE A 275 -31.21 -9.12 -5.11
CA ILE A 275 -30.00 -9.03 -5.96
C ILE A 275 -29.26 -7.71 -5.84
N THR A 276 -29.65 -6.86 -4.90
CA THR A 276 -29.10 -5.52 -4.77
C THR A 276 -28.86 -5.21 -3.31
N CYS A 277 -27.65 -4.77 -3.02
CA CYS A 277 -27.33 -4.11 -1.76
C CYS A 277 -27.04 -2.64 -2.01
N GLU A 278 -27.31 -1.82 -1.00
CA GLU A 278 -26.71 -0.50 -0.90
C GLU A 278 -25.39 -0.61 -0.14
N PHE A 279 -24.32 -0.05 -0.69
CA PHE A 279 -22.97 -0.10 -0.13
C PHE A 279 -22.49 1.29 0.27
N THR A 280 -21.92 1.38 1.48
CA THR A 280 -21.27 2.57 2.04
C THR A 280 -19.80 2.28 2.37
N GLY A 281 -18.95 3.31 2.29
CA GLY A 281 -17.53 3.20 2.66
C GLY A 281 -16.58 2.98 1.47
N GLN A 282 -16.92 3.56 0.31
CA GLN A 282 -16.07 3.53 -0.88
C GLN A 282 -14.70 4.13 -0.60
N LEU A 283 -13.62 3.41 -0.97
CA LEU A 283 -12.26 3.89 -0.82
C LEU A 283 -11.68 4.45 -2.11
N LYS A 284 -10.57 5.20 -1.96
CA LYS A 284 -9.81 5.85 -3.04
C LYS A 284 -10.59 6.90 -3.83
N VAL A 285 -11.62 7.48 -3.21
CA VAL A 285 -12.30 8.67 -3.71
C VAL A 285 -11.43 9.90 -3.48
N LYS A 286 -11.27 10.72 -4.52
CA LYS A 286 -10.47 11.95 -4.52
C LYS A 286 -11.20 13.02 -5.35
N GLY A 287 -10.91 14.29 -5.09
CA GLY A 287 -11.53 15.42 -5.81
C GLY A 287 -13.06 15.41 -5.71
N ASP A 288 -13.74 15.78 -6.79
CA ASP A 288 -15.20 15.84 -6.92
C ASP A 288 -15.92 14.55 -6.54
N ALA A 289 -15.31 13.38 -6.81
CA ALA A 289 -15.87 12.11 -6.36
C ALA A 289 -15.89 12.00 -4.82
N GLY A 290 -14.89 12.57 -4.14
CA GLY A 290 -14.85 12.64 -2.68
C GLY A 290 -15.99 13.50 -2.12
N GLU A 291 -16.25 14.66 -2.71
CA GLU A 291 -17.36 15.53 -2.31
C GLU A 291 -18.73 14.88 -2.55
N TYR A 292 -18.88 14.20 -3.69
CA TYR A 292 -20.08 13.43 -4.00
C TYR A 292 -20.35 12.37 -2.93
N PHE A 293 -19.36 11.55 -2.58
CA PHE A 293 -19.53 10.51 -1.57
C PHE A 293 -19.61 11.06 -0.13
N ALA A 294 -19.16 12.30 0.11
CA ALA A 294 -19.46 12.98 1.38
C ALA A 294 -20.95 13.32 1.50
N SER A 295 -21.58 13.71 0.38
CA SER A 295 -23.02 14.06 0.34
C SER A 295 -23.93 12.85 0.11
N ASN A 296 -23.43 11.83 -0.59
CA ASN A 296 -24.12 10.60 -0.97
C ASN A 296 -23.24 9.41 -0.59
N PRO A 297 -23.15 9.08 0.71
CA PRO A 297 -22.19 8.09 1.21
C PRO A 297 -22.47 6.66 0.75
N SER A 298 -23.70 6.41 0.29
CA SER A 298 -24.20 5.10 -0.09
C SER A 298 -24.56 5.03 -1.58
N TYR A 299 -24.48 3.82 -2.13
CA TYR A 299 -24.99 3.57 -3.48
C TYR A 299 -25.32 2.11 -3.73
N LYS A 300 -26.27 1.87 -4.64
CA LYS A 300 -26.69 0.52 -5.02
C LYS A 300 -25.63 -0.20 -5.84
N ILE A 301 -25.39 -1.46 -5.50
CA ILE A 301 -24.56 -2.42 -6.24
C ILE A 301 -25.33 -3.73 -6.43
N PRO A 302 -25.19 -4.40 -7.58
CA PRO A 302 -25.72 -5.74 -7.74
C PRO A 302 -24.97 -6.74 -6.85
N THR A 303 -25.61 -7.85 -6.51
CA THR A 303 -24.99 -9.00 -5.85
C THR A 303 -25.17 -10.25 -6.69
N LEU A 304 -24.15 -11.11 -6.71
CA LEU A 304 -24.18 -12.37 -7.48
C LEU A 304 -24.79 -13.54 -6.71
N VAL A 305 -25.36 -13.26 -5.53
CA VAL A 305 -26.08 -14.17 -4.63
C VAL A 305 -27.19 -13.37 -3.95
N ASP A 306 -28.03 -14.03 -3.15
CA ASP A 306 -29.00 -13.34 -2.30
C ASP A 306 -28.31 -12.25 -1.47
N ALA A 307 -28.74 -11.01 -1.67
CA ALA A 307 -28.22 -9.81 -1.02
C ALA A 307 -28.22 -9.92 0.51
N GLN A 308 -29.19 -10.63 1.09
CA GLN A 308 -29.27 -10.85 2.54
C GLN A 308 -28.03 -11.61 3.05
N LEU A 309 -27.55 -12.60 2.30
CA LEU A 309 -26.33 -13.35 2.65
C LEU A 309 -25.08 -12.46 2.63
N VAL A 310 -25.04 -11.44 1.76
CA VAL A 310 -23.93 -10.47 1.70
C VAL A 310 -23.91 -9.61 2.97
N VAL A 311 -25.08 -9.12 3.39
CA VAL A 311 -25.24 -8.32 4.62
C VAL A 311 -24.82 -9.17 5.84
N GLU A 312 -25.36 -10.38 5.96
CA GLU A 312 -25.09 -11.28 7.08
C GLU A 312 -23.61 -11.70 7.16
N ALA A 313 -22.98 -11.98 6.02
CA ALA A 313 -21.56 -12.33 5.98
C ALA A 313 -20.66 -11.17 6.40
N HIS A 314 -21.03 -9.94 6.04
CA HIS A 314 -20.29 -8.77 6.48
C HIS A 314 -20.44 -8.55 7.99
N ASP A 315 -21.64 -8.71 8.53
CA ASP A 315 -21.89 -8.67 9.98
C ASP A 315 -21.18 -9.80 10.72
N TRP A 316 -21.07 -10.98 10.11
CA TRP A 316 -20.29 -12.09 10.65
C TRP A 316 -18.81 -11.72 10.79
N LEU A 317 -18.22 -11.04 9.79
CA LEU A 317 -16.84 -10.53 9.88
C LEU A 317 -16.69 -9.50 11.00
N LYS A 318 -17.68 -8.60 11.17
CA LYS A 318 -17.71 -7.63 12.27
C LYS A 318 -17.71 -8.33 13.63
N LYS A 319 -18.63 -9.27 13.84
CA LYS A 319 -18.76 -10.07 15.08
C LYS A 319 -17.49 -10.88 15.41
N ASN A 320 -16.73 -11.27 14.39
CA ASN A 320 -15.47 -12.01 14.55
C ASN A 320 -14.22 -11.12 14.64
N ASN A 321 -14.37 -9.80 14.86
CA ASN A 321 -13.25 -8.84 14.93
C ASN A 321 -12.34 -8.87 13.69
N LYS A 322 -12.95 -9.07 12.52
CA LYS A 322 -12.27 -9.06 11.21
C LYS A 322 -12.50 -7.78 10.44
N VAL A 323 -12.85 -6.70 11.14
CA VAL A 323 -12.91 -5.35 10.58
C VAL A 323 -12.04 -4.44 11.43
N VAL A 324 -11.52 -3.37 10.84
CA VAL A 324 -10.73 -2.35 11.53
C VAL A 324 -11.17 -0.94 11.14
N ALA A 325 -10.92 0.04 12.00
CA ALA A 325 -11.25 1.44 11.73
C ALA A 325 -10.38 2.04 10.61
N ASP A 326 -9.08 1.77 10.65
CA ASP A 326 -8.15 2.25 9.63
C ASP A 326 -8.04 1.25 8.48
N THR A 327 -8.47 1.69 7.30
CA THR A 327 -8.44 0.90 6.06
C THR A 327 -7.01 0.62 5.56
N GLN A 328 -6.02 1.46 5.90
CA GLN A 328 -4.63 1.15 5.61
C GLN A 328 -4.13 -0.01 6.47
N VAL A 329 -4.52 -0.03 7.75
CA VAL A 329 -4.25 -1.15 8.65
C VAL A 329 -4.96 -2.42 8.16
N ALA A 330 -6.19 -2.33 7.65
CA ALA A 330 -6.91 -3.47 7.09
C ALA A 330 -6.11 -4.14 5.97
N ALA A 331 -5.64 -3.34 5.01
CA ALA A 331 -4.85 -3.83 3.89
C ALA A 331 -3.55 -4.49 4.38
N ARG A 332 -2.80 -3.84 5.27
CA ARG A 332 -1.53 -4.40 5.80
C ARG A 332 -1.75 -5.70 6.56
N ARG A 333 -2.75 -5.72 7.46
CA ARG A 333 -3.03 -6.84 8.36
C ARG A 333 -3.48 -8.11 7.62
N TYR A 334 -4.33 -7.98 6.61
CA TYR A 334 -5.00 -9.12 5.99
C TYR A 334 -4.45 -9.53 4.62
N THR A 335 -3.64 -8.71 3.95
CA THR A 335 -3.15 -9.01 2.60
C THR A 335 -2.40 -10.34 2.55
N LYS A 336 -1.45 -10.58 3.46
CA LYS A 336 -0.66 -11.82 3.47
C LYS A 336 -1.55 -13.05 3.62
N ASP A 337 -2.43 -13.03 4.61
CA ASP A 337 -3.34 -14.13 4.94
C ASP A 337 -4.31 -14.46 3.79
N LEU A 338 -4.87 -13.42 3.16
CA LEU A 338 -5.78 -13.57 2.03
C LEU A 338 -5.05 -13.97 0.75
N SER A 339 -3.81 -13.51 0.54
CA SER A 339 -2.97 -13.97 -0.57
C SER A 339 -2.67 -15.46 -0.47
N GLU A 340 -2.35 -15.98 0.72
CA GLU A 340 -2.15 -17.43 0.92
C GLU A 340 -3.45 -18.21 0.72
N ALA A 341 -4.57 -17.72 1.25
CA ALA A 341 -5.88 -18.36 1.02
C ALA A 341 -6.26 -18.38 -0.47
N MET A 342 -5.95 -17.31 -1.21
CA MET A 342 -6.16 -17.23 -2.66
C MET A 342 -5.30 -18.22 -3.43
N LYS A 343 -4.03 -18.47 -3.02
CA LYS A 343 -3.20 -19.50 -3.65
C LYS A 343 -3.82 -20.89 -3.50
N VAL A 344 -4.33 -21.22 -2.32
CA VAL A 344 -5.03 -22.49 -2.06
C VAL A 344 -6.29 -22.62 -2.92
N LEU A 345 -7.10 -21.55 -2.98
CA LEU A 345 -8.30 -21.55 -3.82
C LEU A 345 -7.96 -21.70 -5.31
N LYS A 346 -6.97 -20.94 -5.78
CA LYS A 346 -6.48 -20.99 -7.16
C LYS A 346 -6.03 -22.41 -7.55
N LEU A 347 -5.27 -23.07 -6.69
CA LEU A 347 -4.85 -24.46 -6.88
C LEU A 347 -6.05 -25.42 -6.92
N ARG A 348 -6.99 -25.27 -5.98
CA ARG A 348 -8.20 -26.11 -5.91
C ARG A 348 -9.06 -25.97 -7.17
N LEU A 349 -9.16 -24.76 -7.72
CA LEU A 349 -9.93 -24.46 -8.92
C LEU A 349 -9.14 -24.66 -10.22
N LYS A 350 -7.88 -25.08 -10.14
CA LYS A 350 -6.98 -25.29 -11.30
C LYS A 350 -6.81 -24.04 -12.19
N ILE A 351 -6.92 -22.85 -11.61
CA ILE A 351 -6.71 -21.59 -12.34
C ILE A 351 -5.21 -21.33 -12.39
N GLN A 352 -4.63 -21.04 -13.56
CA GLN A 352 -3.19 -20.80 -13.69
C GLN A 352 -2.83 -19.30 -13.81
N HIS A 353 -3.77 -18.44 -14.21
CA HIS A 353 -3.51 -17.02 -14.44
C HIS A 353 -2.81 -16.29 -13.29
N VAL A 354 -1.70 -15.61 -13.57
CA VAL A 354 -0.91 -14.87 -12.56
C VAL A 354 -1.70 -13.70 -11.96
N PHE A 355 -2.60 -13.08 -12.72
CA PHE A 355 -3.43 -11.99 -12.22
C PHE A 355 -4.69 -12.44 -11.46
N PHE A 356 -4.96 -13.75 -11.38
CA PHE A 356 -6.02 -14.30 -10.53
C PHE A 356 -5.62 -14.24 -9.05
N THR A 357 -5.71 -13.02 -8.52
CA THR A 357 -5.42 -12.63 -7.15
C THR A 357 -6.69 -12.14 -6.48
N TYR A 358 -6.64 -11.82 -5.18
CA TYR A 358 -7.79 -11.23 -4.48
C TYR A 358 -8.33 -9.98 -5.20
N LYS A 359 -7.44 -9.13 -5.73
CA LYS A 359 -7.84 -7.95 -6.52
C LYS A 359 -8.52 -8.34 -7.84
N GLY A 360 -8.09 -9.45 -8.46
CA GLY A 360 -8.65 -9.96 -9.71
C GLY A 360 -10.11 -10.39 -9.58
N LEU A 361 -10.57 -10.78 -8.38
CA LEU A 361 -11.97 -11.13 -8.12
C LEU A 361 -12.93 -9.97 -8.44
N ARG A 362 -12.50 -8.72 -8.24
CA ARG A 362 -13.27 -7.53 -8.62
C ARG A 362 -13.45 -7.41 -10.14
N SER A 363 -12.44 -7.79 -10.91
CA SER A 363 -12.53 -7.82 -12.38
C SER A 363 -13.48 -8.93 -12.85
N VAL A 364 -13.40 -10.11 -12.22
CA VAL A 364 -14.33 -11.22 -12.50
C VAL A 364 -15.77 -10.80 -12.19
N TYR A 365 -16.02 -10.26 -10.99
CA TYR A 365 -17.32 -9.71 -10.60
C TYR A 365 -17.86 -8.70 -11.62
N ALA A 366 -17.03 -7.73 -12.03
CA ALA A 366 -17.42 -6.70 -12.99
C ALA A 366 -17.91 -7.29 -14.32
N GLN A 367 -17.23 -8.32 -14.83
CA GLN A 367 -17.62 -8.98 -16.07
C GLN A 367 -18.90 -9.79 -15.93
N VAL A 368 -19.06 -10.53 -14.83
CA VAL A 368 -20.31 -11.26 -14.57
C VAL A 368 -21.47 -10.27 -14.47
N CYS A 369 -21.30 -9.18 -13.72
CA CYS A 369 -22.32 -8.15 -13.60
C CYS A 369 -22.67 -7.49 -14.93
N ASN A 370 -21.69 -7.31 -15.84
CA ASN A 370 -21.98 -6.80 -17.18
C ASN A 370 -22.84 -7.77 -17.98
N GLN A 371 -22.45 -9.05 -17.98
CA GLN A 371 -23.17 -10.07 -18.72
C GLN A 371 -24.58 -10.32 -18.16
N VAL A 372 -24.76 -10.28 -16.84
CA VAL A 372 -26.03 -10.61 -16.18
C VAL A 372 -26.98 -9.41 -16.10
N PHE A 373 -26.49 -8.21 -15.80
CA PHE A 373 -27.36 -7.06 -15.50
C PHE A 373 -27.24 -5.89 -16.48
N ASN A 374 -26.32 -5.96 -17.44
CA ASN A 374 -26.10 -4.91 -18.44
C ASN A 374 -26.08 -5.50 -19.87
N GLU A 375 -26.79 -6.61 -20.07
CA GLU A 375 -27.00 -7.27 -21.37
C GLU A 375 -25.70 -7.57 -22.14
N ASN A 376 -24.61 -7.75 -21.40
CA ASN A 376 -23.27 -7.89 -21.97
C ASN A 376 -22.86 -6.75 -22.92
N ASP A 377 -23.24 -5.50 -22.62
CA ASP A 377 -22.88 -4.34 -23.42
C ASP A 377 -21.34 -4.24 -23.59
N SER A 378 -20.93 -3.97 -24.82
CA SER A 378 -19.54 -3.72 -25.18
C SER A 378 -19.04 -2.35 -24.69
N ASP A 379 -19.92 -1.34 -24.58
CA ASP A 379 -19.63 -0.02 -24.01
C ASP A 379 -20.11 0.08 -22.56
N ASN A 380 -19.70 -0.89 -21.75
CA ASN A 380 -20.07 -0.98 -20.34
C ASN A 380 -19.30 -0.03 -19.42
N THR A 381 -18.54 0.93 -19.96
CA THR A 381 -17.61 1.76 -19.16
C THR A 381 -18.35 2.51 -18.05
N LEU A 382 -19.50 3.10 -18.39
CA LEU A 382 -20.36 3.82 -17.46
C LEU A 382 -20.93 2.88 -16.39
N TYR A 383 -21.47 1.74 -16.81
CA TYR A 383 -22.03 0.73 -15.91
C TYR A 383 -20.98 0.23 -14.91
N LEU A 384 -19.79 -0.11 -15.38
CA LEU A 384 -18.69 -0.54 -14.53
C LEU A 384 -18.23 0.57 -13.57
N ALA A 385 -18.18 1.82 -14.02
CA ALA A 385 -17.88 2.94 -13.15
C ALA A 385 -18.93 3.06 -12.02
N GLN A 386 -20.21 2.94 -12.34
CA GLN A 386 -21.31 3.03 -11.38
C GLN A 386 -21.26 1.93 -10.31
N ILE A 387 -21.12 0.66 -10.71
CA ILE A 387 -21.12 -0.45 -9.73
C ILE A 387 -19.80 -0.50 -8.95
N LEU A 388 -18.68 -0.07 -9.53
CA LEU A 388 -17.37 -0.05 -8.86
C LEU A 388 -17.10 1.25 -8.10
N GLY A 389 -18.02 2.22 -8.13
CA GLY A 389 -17.91 3.48 -7.40
C GLY A 389 -16.77 4.39 -7.93
N HIS A 390 -16.55 4.39 -9.24
CA HIS A 390 -15.65 5.32 -9.93
C HIS A 390 -16.46 6.48 -10.51
N GLY A 391 -15.86 7.68 -10.54
CA GLY A 391 -16.34 8.80 -11.37
C GLY A 391 -17.72 9.40 -11.06
N ARG A 392 -18.44 8.99 -9.99
CA ARG A 392 -19.83 9.44 -9.77
C ARG A 392 -20.04 10.96 -9.65
N GLY A 393 -19.07 11.72 -9.14
CA GLY A 393 -19.13 13.18 -9.14
C GLY A 393 -19.01 13.80 -10.54
N GLU A 394 -18.23 13.18 -11.43
CA GLU A 394 -17.99 13.63 -12.81
C GLU A 394 -19.09 13.16 -13.76
N LEU A 395 -19.66 11.98 -13.50
CA LEU A 395 -20.79 11.40 -14.25
C LEU A 395 -22.03 12.31 -14.28
N LEU A 396 -22.19 13.15 -13.27
CA LEU A 396 -23.34 14.07 -13.15
C LEU A 396 -23.08 15.43 -13.83
N ARG A 397 -21.85 15.73 -14.25
CA ARG A 397 -21.45 17.03 -14.85
C ARG A 397 -21.20 16.97 -16.37
N SER A 398 -21.68 15.91 -17.00
CA SER A 398 -21.77 15.63 -18.45
C SER A 398 -20.53 15.72 -19.36
N ASP A 399 -19.41 16.38 -19.02
CA ASP A 399 -18.45 16.71 -20.09
C ASP A 399 -17.03 16.16 -19.96
N ASN A 400 -16.60 15.57 -18.83
CA ASN A 400 -15.28 14.92 -18.74
C ASN A 400 -15.23 13.86 -17.63
N LEU A 401 -15.36 12.58 -17.99
CA LEU A 401 -14.98 11.46 -17.14
C LEU A 401 -13.45 11.37 -17.08
N THR A 402 -12.83 11.87 -16.01
CA THR A 402 -11.38 12.00 -15.89
C THR A 402 -10.68 10.66 -15.62
N ASP A 403 -11.40 9.61 -15.20
CA ASP A 403 -10.86 8.26 -14.97
C ASP A 403 -11.65 7.14 -15.68
N MET A 404 -11.61 7.14 -17.01
CA MET A 404 -12.11 6.02 -17.83
C MET A 404 -11.16 4.82 -17.87
N LEU A 405 -9.90 5.00 -17.49
CA LEU A 405 -8.87 3.95 -17.60
C LEU A 405 -9.01 2.89 -16.50
N THR A 406 -9.41 3.27 -15.29
CA THR A 406 -9.56 2.31 -14.20
C THR A 406 -10.72 1.33 -14.44
N PRO A 407 -11.94 1.75 -14.84
CA PRO A 407 -13.00 0.86 -15.29
C PRO A 407 -12.57 -0.10 -16.41
N GLN A 408 -11.85 0.40 -17.41
CA GLN A 408 -11.36 -0.41 -18.53
C GLN A 408 -10.36 -1.50 -18.12
N SER A 409 -9.59 -1.29 -17.04
CA SER A 409 -8.67 -2.31 -16.52
C SER A 409 -9.37 -3.55 -15.96
N TYR A 410 -10.65 -3.46 -15.59
CA TYR A 410 -11.42 -4.64 -15.14
C TYR A 410 -11.86 -5.54 -16.31
N ASN A 411 -11.90 -4.98 -17.52
CA ASN A 411 -12.20 -5.72 -18.74
C ASN A 411 -10.96 -6.28 -19.44
N SER A 412 -9.73 -6.02 -18.94
CA SER A 412 -8.52 -6.43 -19.64
C SER A 412 -8.05 -7.84 -19.32
N ASP A 413 -8.27 -8.32 -18.10
CA ASP A 413 -7.48 -9.46 -17.59
C ASP A 413 -8.13 -10.84 -17.80
N PHE A 414 -9.45 -10.90 -17.98
CA PHE A 414 -10.21 -12.16 -18.01
C PHE A 414 -11.28 -12.17 -19.10
N ARG A 415 -11.70 -13.36 -19.52
CA ARG A 415 -12.98 -13.61 -20.18
C ARG A 415 -13.76 -14.58 -19.31
N VAL A 416 -14.85 -14.13 -18.70
CA VAL A 416 -15.63 -14.97 -17.78
C VAL A 416 -16.70 -15.76 -18.54
N VAL A 417 -16.82 -17.06 -18.26
CA VAL A 417 -17.81 -18.01 -18.83
C VAL A 417 -18.58 -18.75 -17.72
N ASP A 418 -19.56 -19.57 -18.09
CA ASP A 418 -20.41 -20.36 -17.18
C ASP A 418 -21.19 -19.52 -16.16
N ILE A 419 -21.81 -18.43 -16.62
CA ILE A 419 -22.53 -17.47 -15.77
C ILE A 419 -24.01 -17.78 -15.57
N ASP A 420 -24.57 -18.73 -16.33
CA ASP A 420 -26.01 -19.03 -16.34
C ASP A 420 -26.56 -19.43 -14.96
N TYR A 421 -25.70 -19.95 -14.08
CA TYR A 421 -26.02 -20.31 -12.71
C TYR A 421 -26.34 -19.12 -11.81
N VAL A 422 -25.84 -17.93 -12.15
CA VAL A 422 -26.17 -16.69 -11.43
C VAL A 422 -27.63 -16.32 -11.69
N VAL A 423 -28.05 -16.38 -12.96
CA VAL A 423 -29.43 -16.07 -13.37
C VAL A 423 -30.43 -17.04 -12.74
N ASN A 424 -30.06 -18.31 -12.60
CA ASN A 424 -30.93 -19.33 -11.99
C ASN A 424 -30.98 -19.30 -10.46
N ALA A 425 -29.98 -18.72 -9.80
CA ALA A 425 -29.94 -18.60 -8.33
C ALA A 425 -30.67 -17.34 -7.83
N ILE A 426 -30.73 -16.33 -8.69
CA ILE A 426 -31.45 -15.06 -8.53
C ILE A 426 -32.93 -15.26 -8.85
#